data_AF-A0A0L0SEL3-F1
#
_entry.id   AF-A0A0L0SEL3-F1
#
_cell.length_a   1.000
_cell.length_b   1.000
_cell.length_c   1.000
_cell.angle_alpha   90.00
_cell.angle_beta   90.00
_cell.angle_gamma   90.00
#
_symmetry.space_group_name_H-M   'P 1'
#
loop_
_entity.id
_entity.type
_entity.pdbx_description
1 polymer ?
#
loop_
_entity_poly.entity_id
_entity_poly.type
_entity_poly.pdbx_seq_one_letter_code
_entity_poly.pdbx_strand_id
1 'polypeptide(L)'
;MPSPYPEPDDTCSISDALSAVYTCYSFTYQALSYYRYGAKSDCTAKWEQFKFCLSVKPKPAEEAREMIRERRAVLEAEAKKKPSSLDVWELRDKPPENFPPEANWSTHPLVDTSTTAV
;
A
#
# COMPACT_ATOMS: atom_id res chain seq x y z
N MET A 1 6.46 0.40 -6.99
CA MET A 1 6.34 0.84 -5.59
C MET A 1 5.99 -0.39 -4.76
N PRO A 2 6.77 -0.73 -3.72
CA PRO A 2 6.38 -1.78 -2.80
C PRO A 2 5.05 -1.41 -2.12
N SER A 3 4.15 -2.38 -1.98
CA SER A 3 2.88 -2.20 -1.27
C SER A 3 3.14 -1.67 0.15
N PRO A 4 2.42 -0.61 0.62
CA PRO A 4 2.52 -0.11 1.99
C PRO A 4 2.07 -1.14 3.04
N TYR A 5 1.29 -2.14 2.63
CA TYR A 5 0.73 -3.15 3.51
C TYR A 5 1.60 -4.40 3.50
N PRO A 6 2.05 -4.90 4.67
CA PRO A 6 2.73 -6.18 4.75
C PRO A 6 1.77 -7.29 4.30
N GLU A 7 2.22 -8.15 3.41
CA GLU A 7 1.46 -9.33 2.99
C GLU A 7 1.42 -10.36 4.13
N PRO A 8 0.32 -11.12 4.28
CA PRO A 8 0.08 -11.94 5.45
C PRO A 8 0.93 -13.22 5.46
N ASP A 9 1.96 -13.24 6.29
CA ASP A 9 2.58 -14.47 6.78
C ASP A 9 1.86 -14.93 8.06
N ASP A 10 1.39 -16.18 8.08
CA ASP A 10 0.73 -16.78 9.26
C ASP A 10 1.68 -17.06 10.43
N THR A 11 2.97 -16.80 10.21
CA THR A 11 4.02 -16.84 11.22
C THR A 11 4.62 -15.46 11.36
N CYS A 12 4.58 -14.89 12.56
CA CYS A 12 5.32 -13.65 12.79
C CYS A 12 6.84 -13.93 12.66
N SER A 13 7.46 -13.44 11.59
CA SER A 13 8.91 -13.49 11.38
C SER A 13 9.61 -12.28 12.04
N ILE A 14 10.48 -12.52 13.04
CA ILE A 14 11.18 -11.44 13.76
C ILE A 14 12.19 -10.74 12.85
N SER A 15 12.90 -11.51 12.02
CA SER A 15 13.92 -10.98 11.11
C SER A 15 13.29 -10.03 10.10
N ASP A 16 12.11 -10.36 9.60
CA ASP A 16 11.41 -9.53 8.61
C ASP A 16 10.82 -8.28 9.27
N ALA A 17 10.21 -8.43 10.46
CA ALA A 17 9.73 -7.29 11.23
C ALA A 17 10.87 -6.32 11.60
N LEU A 18 12.04 -6.83 11.98
CA LEU A 18 13.23 -6.03 12.29
C LEU A 18 13.78 -5.34 11.03
N SER A 19 13.87 -6.07 9.91
CA SER A 19 14.32 -5.52 8.63
C SER A 19 13.40 -4.40 8.14
N ALA A 20 12.09 -4.52 8.35
CA ALA A 20 11.13 -3.47 8.03
C ALA A 20 11.34 -2.20 8.87
N VAL A 21 11.61 -2.35 10.18
CA VAL A 21 11.95 -1.22 11.06
C VAL A 21 13.25 -0.55 10.59
N TYR A 22 14.29 -1.33 10.36
CA TYR A 22 15.60 -0.81 9.94
C TYR A 22 15.50 -0.07 8.61
N THR A 23 14.76 -0.62 7.65
CA THR A 23 14.52 0.01 6.35
C THR A 23 13.80 1.33 6.52
N CYS A 24 12.80 1.42 7.41
CA CYS A 24 12.11 2.68 7.69
C CYS A 24 13.05 3.75 8.27
N TYR A 25 13.90 3.38 9.23
CA TYR A 25 14.85 4.32 9.84
C TYR A 25 16.09 4.61 9.00
N SER A 26 16.31 3.84 7.93
CA SER A 26 17.47 4.04 7.08
C SER A 26 17.48 5.45 6.46
N PHE A 27 18.68 6.02 6.38
CA PHE A 27 18.86 7.42 6.00
C PHE A 27 18.29 7.74 4.62
N THR A 28 18.42 6.83 3.65
CA THR A 28 17.95 7.03 2.28
C THR A 28 16.43 7.27 2.22
N TYR A 29 15.65 6.47 2.95
CA TYR A 29 14.20 6.61 3.01
C TYR A 29 13.78 7.85 3.81
N GLN A 30 14.45 8.12 4.93
CA GLN A 30 14.16 9.30 5.76
C GLN A 30 14.51 10.61 5.06
N ALA A 31 15.61 10.67 4.30
CA ALA A 31 15.99 11.84 3.51
C ALA A 31 14.96 12.14 2.42
N LEU A 32 14.45 11.12 1.73
CA LEU A 32 13.38 11.28 0.72
C LEU A 32 12.06 11.72 1.35
N SER A 33 11.69 11.16 2.50
CA SER A 33 10.49 11.58 3.23
C SER A 33 10.61 13.03 3.67
N TYR A 34 11.77 13.41 4.20
CA TYR A 34 12.05 14.78 4.63
C TYR A 34 12.02 15.75 3.45
N TYR A 35 12.61 15.38 2.30
CA TYR A 35 12.57 16.19 1.09
C TYR A 35 11.14 16.39 0.55
N ARG A 36 10.31 15.34 0.55
CA ARG A 36 8.95 15.39 -0.01
C ARG A 36 7.92 16.04 0.92
N TYR A 37 7.99 15.72 2.21
CA TYR A 37 6.96 16.06 3.19
C TYR A 37 7.44 17.03 4.27
N GLY A 38 8.73 17.39 4.30
CA GLY A 38 9.31 18.27 5.32
C GLY A 38 9.46 17.62 6.70
N ALA A 39 9.16 16.32 6.83
CA ALA A 39 9.16 15.59 8.08
C ALA A 39 9.73 14.18 7.92
N LYS A 40 10.29 13.65 9.01
CA LYS A 40 10.64 12.24 9.10
C LYS A 40 9.39 11.37 8.91
N SER A 41 9.54 10.23 8.25
CA SER A 41 8.43 9.28 8.13
C SER A 41 8.10 8.66 9.49
N ASP A 42 6.83 8.34 9.69
CA ASP A 42 6.37 7.69 10.92
C ASP A 42 6.63 6.17 10.86
N CYS A 43 7.61 5.71 11.65
CA CYS A 43 7.99 4.31 11.75
C CYS A 43 7.33 3.56 12.92
N THR A 44 6.42 4.21 13.67
CA THR A 44 5.80 3.64 14.88
C THR A 44 5.06 2.34 14.61
N ALA A 45 4.27 2.26 13.54
CA ALA A 45 3.52 1.06 13.17
C ALA A 45 4.42 -0.17 12.94
N LYS A 46 5.58 0.01 12.28
CA LYS A 46 6.56 -1.08 12.07
C LYS A 46 7.21 -1.50 13.38
N TRP A 47 7.46 -0.54 14.28
CA TRP A 47 8.01 -0.81 15.60
C TRP A 47 7.03 -1.57 16.51
N GLU A 48 5.75 -1.23 16.46
CA GLU A 48 4.69 -1.97 17.15
C GLU A 48 4.51 -3.38 16.60
N GLN A 49 4.67 -3.56 15.28
CA GLN A 49 4.69 -4.90 14.68
C GLN A 49 5.83 -5.73 15.25
N PHE A 50 7.04 -5.18 15.31
CA PHE A 50 8.21 -5.83 15.87
C PHE A 50 8.05 -6.19 17.36
N LYS A 51 7.54 -5.26 18.19
CA LYS A 51 7.29 -5.50 19.62
C LYS A 51 6.29 -6.62 19.87
N PHE A 52 5.17 -6.60 19.15
CA PHE A 52 4.19 -7.67 19.24
C PHE A 52 4.81 -9.00 18.84
N CYS A 53 5.58 -9.00 17.76
CA CYS A 53 6.28 -10.19 17.29
C CYS A 53 7.22 -10.79 18.35
N LEU A 54 7.97 -9.95 19.06
CA LEU A 54 8.77 -10.38 20.20
C LEU A 54 7.94 -10.95 21.34
N SER A 55 6.78 -10.35 21.65
CA SER A 55 5.90 -10.82 22.73
C SER A 55 5.20 -12.16 22.45
N VAL A 56 4.98 -12.48 21.16
CA VAL A 56 4.28 -13.69 20.72
C VAL A 56 5.20 -14.90 20.68
N LYS A 57 6.50 -14.70 20.43
CA LYS A 57 7.49 -15.78 20.29
C LYS A 57 7.66 -16.73 21.48
N PRO A 58 7.61 -16.28 22.76
CA PRO A 58 7.73 -17.19 23.89
C PRO A 58 6.44 -17.98 24.18
N LYS A 59 5.34 -17.72 23.49
CA LYS A 59 4.04 -18.36 23.73
C LYS A 59 3.93 -19.70 22.99
N PRO A 60 3.11 -20.65 23.48
CA PRO A 60 2.85 -21.89 22.76
C PRO A 60 2.22 -21.61 21.39
N ALA A 61 2.46 -22.51 20.44
CA ALA A 61 2.12 -22.30 19.03
C ALA A 61 0.63 -22.00 18.78
N GLU A 62 -0.27 -22.61 19.55
CA GLU A 62 -1.72 -22.36 19.42
C GLU A 62 -2.11 -20.96 19.93
N GLU A 63 -1.69 -20.57 21.14
CA GLU A 63 -1.93 -19.22 21.67
C GLU A 63 -1.30 -18.13 20.79
N ALA A 64 -0.12 -18.40 20.24
CA ALA A 64 0.55 -17.47 19.33
C ALA A 64 -0.26 -17.22 18.05
N ARG A 65 -0.86 -18.26 17.47
CA ARG A 65 -1.71 -18.15 16.28
C ARG A 65 -3.00 -17.38 16.58
N GLU A 66 -3.61 -17.63 17.73
CA GLU A 66 -4.82 -16.91 18.16
C GLU A 66 -4.54 -15.41 18.32
N MET A 67 -3.48 -15.04 19.03
CA MET A 67 -3.10 -13.62 19.18
C MET A 67 -2.81 -12.94 17.83
N ILE A 68 -2.13 -13.63 16.91
CA ILE A 68 -1.88 -13.10 15.56
C ILE A 68 -3.20 -12.88 14.82
N ARG A 69 -4.13 -13.83 14.90
CA ARG A 69 -5.45 -13.74 14.26
C ARG A 69 -6.28 -12.59 14.83
N GLU A 70 -6.32 -12.45 16.15
CA GLU A 70 -7.04 -11.37 16.83
C GLU A 70 -6.49 -10.00 16.43
N ARG A 71 -5.18 -9.81 16.46
CA ARG A 71 -4.56 -8.55 16.03
C ARG A 71 -4.84 -8.26 14.57
N ARG A 72 -4.82 -9.27 13.70
CA ARG A 72 -5.16 -9.14 12.28
C ARG A 72 -6.60 -8.66 12.11
N ALA A 73 -7.55 -9.25 12.82
CA ALA A 73 -8.95 -8.84 12.78
C ALA A 73 -9.14 -7.38 13.22
N VAL A 74 -8.40 -6.93 14.25
CA VAL A 74 -8.41 -5.53 14.69
C VAL A 74 -7.87 -4.60 13.61
N LEU A 75 -6.70 -4.92 13.03
CA LEU A 75 -6.07 -4.10 11.98
C LEU A 75 -6.92 -4.04 10.70
N GLU A 76 -7.54 -5.15 10.32
CA GLU A 76 -8.49 -5.17 9.20
C GLU A 76 -9.73 -4.33 9.47
N ALA A 77 -10.27 -4.39 10.69
CA ALA A 77 -11.40 -3.57 11.09
C ALA A 77 -11.02 -2.07 11.08
N GLU A 78 -9.81 -1.70 11.51
CA GLU A 78 -9.31 -0.32 11.43
C GLU A 78 -9.07 0.13 9.99
N ALA A 79 -8.52 -0.75 9.13
CA ALA A 79 -8.29 -0.44 7.74
C ALA A 79 -9.60 -0.18 6.98
N LYS A 80 -10.65 -0.97 7.27
CA LYS A 80 -11.99 -0.77 6.70
C LYS A 80 -12.66 0.54 7.12
N LYS A 81 -12.29 1.09 8.28
CA LYS A 81 -12.80 2.39 8.75
C LYS A 81 -12.14 3.58 8.07
N LYS A 82 -10.97 3.41 7.45
CA LYS A 82 -10.27 4.49 6.75
C LYS A 82 -11.08 4.91 5.51
N PRO A 83 -11.06 6.20 5.14
CA PRO A 83 -11.77 6.68 3.96
C PRO A 83 -11.29 5.91 2.73
N SER A 84 -12.25 5.30 2.02
CA SER A 84 -11.98 4.55 0.81
C SER A 84 -12.43 5.34 -0.42
N SER A 85 -11.90 5.03 -1.60
CA SER A 85 -12.39 5.66 -2.83
C SER A 85 -13.88 5.42 -3.07
N LEU A 86 -14.45 4.33 -2.57
CA LEU A 86 -15.89 4.07 -2.64
C LEU A 86 -16.72 5.09 -1.86
N ASP A 87 -16.10 5.82 -0.91
CA ASP A 87 -16.75 6.88 -0.14
C ASP A 87 -16.84 8.20 -0.94
N VAL A 88 -15.96 8.38 -1.93
CA VAL A 88 -15.91 9.58 -2.79
C VAL A 88 -16.69 9.36 -4.10
N TRP A 89 -16.79 8.12 -4.57
CA TRP A 89 -17.33 7.80 -5.90
C TRP A 89 -18.61 6.98 -5.80
N GLU A 90 -19.69 7.51 -6.38
CA GLU A 90 -20.95 6.78 -6.53
C GLU A 90 -20.91 5.86 -7.76
N LEU A 91 -21.49 4.66 -7.63
CA LEU A 91 -21.59 3.72 -8.74
C LEU A 91 -22.55 4.29 -9.80
N ARG A 92 -22.12 4.31 -11.06
CA ARG A 92 -22.98 4.80 -12.16
C ARG A 92 -23.93 3.69 -12.60
N ASP A 93 -25.23 3.96 -12.56
CA ASP A 93 -26.26 3.05 -13.08
C ASP A 93 -26.31 3.00 -14.62
N LYS A 94 -25.86 4.07 -15.29
CA LYS A 94 -25.91 4.19 -16.75
C LYS A 94 -24.56 4.62 -17.33
N PRO A 95 -24.18 4.10 -18.52
CA PRO A 95 -23.04 4.59 -19.27
C PRO A 95 -23.16 6.10 -19.59
N PRO A 96 -22.04 6.83 -19.73
CA PRO A 96 -22.06 8.19 -20.24
C PRO A 96 -22.65 8.24 -21.66
N GLU A 97 -23.33 9.33 -22.01
CA GLU A 97 -24.05 9.49 -23.29
C GLU A 97 -23.15 9.31 -24.54
N ASN A 98 -21.86 9.63 -24.45
CA ASN A 98 -20.89 9.54 -25.56
C ASN A 98 -19.83 8.46 -25.33
N PHE A 99 -20.19 7.34 -24.69
CA PHE A 99 -19.27 6.22 -24.47
C PHE A 99 -19.65 5.01 -25.33
N PRO A 100 -18.75 4.47 -26.16
CA PRO A 100 -17.38 4.92 -26.44
C PRO A 100 -17.34 6.22 -27.28
N PRO A 101 -16.40 7.14 -27.03
CA PRO A 101 -16.22 8.30 -27.89
C PRO A 101 -15.81 7.83 -29.29
N GLU A 102 -16.30 8.50 -30.33
CA GLU A 102 -15.88 8.19 -31.70
C GLU A 102 -14.36 8.34 -31.80
N ALA A 103 -13.67 7.26 -32.14
CA ALA A 103 -12.23 7.24 -32.27
C ALA A 103 -11.80 7.99 -33.54
N ASN A 104 -11.71 9.32 -33.46
CA ASN A 104 -11.04 10.14 -34.47
C ASN A 104 -9.52 10.08 -34.26
N TRP A 105 -8.91 9.01 -34.76
CA TRP A 105 -7.46 8.77 -34.72
C TRP A 105 -6.61 9.90 -35.36
N SER A 106 -7.23 10.84 -36.08
CA SER A 106 -6.61 12.05 -36.65
C SER A 106 -6.15 13.08 -35.62
N THR A 107 -6.55 12.96 -34.35
CA THR A 107 -6.23 13.94 -33.28
C THR A 107 -5.29 13.43 -32.20
N HIS A 108 -4.83 12.18 -32.27
CA HIS A 108 -3.76 11.71 -31.39
C HIS A 108 -2.40 12.16 -31.95
N PRO A 109 -1.60 12.95 -31.21
CA PRO A 109 -0.26 13.27 -31.67
C PRO A 109 0.56 11.98 -31.61
N LEU A 110 1.43 11.78 -32.63
CA LEU A 110 2.39 10.69 -32.83
C LEU A 110 2.00 9.62 -33.87
N VAL A 111 1.75 10.04 -35.12
CA VAL A 111 2.31 9.34 -36.29
C VAL A 111 2.80 10.40 -37.27
N ASP A 112 4.12 10.56 -37.42
CA ASP A 112 4.71 11.41 -38.44
C ASP A 112 4.43 10.83 -39.83
N THR A 113 3.45 11.37 -40.55
CA THR A 113 3.26 11.10 -41.98
C THR A 113 4.20 11.97 -42.81
N SER A 114 5.51 11.99 -42.50
CA SER A 114 6.53 12.60 -43.36
C SER A 114 7.16 11.53 -44.25
N THR A 115 6.37 10.92 -45.12
CA THR A 115 6.84 10.35 -46.40
C THR A 115 5.58 10.13 -47.23
N THR A 116 5.29 11.03 -48.18
CA THR A 116 5.02 10.77 -49.60
C THR A 116 4.44 12.05 -50.24
N ALA A 117 5.24 12.71 -51.07
CA ALA A 117 4.95 13.70 -52.13
C ALA A 117 6.21 14.57 -52.24
N VAL A 118 7.07 14.51 -53.25
CA VAL A 118 6.88 14.37 -54.71
C VAL A 118 8.05 13.60 -55.30
#